data_AF-A0A9D1NNU7-F1
#
_entry.id   AF-A0A9D1NNU7-F1
#
_cell.length_a   1.000
_cell.length_b   1.000
_cell.length_c   1.000
_cell.angle_alpha   90.00
_cell.angle_beta   90.00
_cell.angle_gamma   90.00
#
_symmetry.space_group_name_H-M   'P 1'
#
loop_
_entity.id
_entity.type
_entity.pdbx_description
1 polymer ?
#
loop_
_entity_poly.entity_id
_entity_poly.type
_entity_poly.pdbx_seq_one_letter_code
_entity_poly.pdbx_strand_id
1 'polypeptide(L)'
;MKAALRRYLLSTANLRQVDPNREVFEAFLTQEVEPLFALREAAVVRFRQARWLAKQEKGPLPLTWEEVTETFARKGPRAGLETTLARELPAVLTQVFDRLRKVLRREREPQAVGRVEQLDAACLRWLTRQPGYTVAQKAGPRQRVLAVVRREHYDILENRVLRDLLLRTERLAERWQEENEKAFPGHETVRAVKRLGNLCRRGLELEALQGVAPLHDVPKPNYVLTQDALYRRIWDAYLLVVEHYRLIEGLWDRREKLA
;
A
#
# COMPACT_ATOMS: atom_id res chain seq x y z
N MET A 1 7.99 28.26 -27.36
CA MET A 1 8.07 27.53 -26.07
C MET A 1 7.88 26.01 -26.18
N LYS A 2 6.85 25.48 -26.87
CA LYS A 2 6.76 24.05 -27.25
C LYS A 2 8.04 23.52 -27.94
N ALA A 3 8.66 24.36 -28.76
CA ALA A 3 9.93 24.10 -29.45
C ALA A 3 11.18 24.17 -28.54
N ALA A 4 11.06 24.70 -27.32
CA ALA A 4 12.15 24.79 -26.35
C ALA A 4 12.16 23.55 -25.45
N LEU A 5 10.98 23.10 -24.96
CA LEU A 5 10.85 21.81 -24.28
C LEU A 5 11.17 20.65 -25.23
N ARG A 6 10.70 20.72 -26.50
CA ARG A 6 11.07 19.73 -27.53
C ARG A 6 12.55 19.78 -27.87
N ARG A 7 13.21 20.95 -27.84
CA ARG A 7 14.67 21.03 -28.03
C ARG A 7 15.41 20.50 -26.82
N TYR A 8 14.99 20.83 -25.61
CA TYR A 8 15.54 20.33 -24.35
C TYR A 8 15.42 18.80 -24.28
N LEU A 9 14.21 18.25 -24.39
CA LEU A 9 13.95 16.80 -24.47
C LEU A 9 14.61 16.10 -25.67
N LEU A 10 15.09 16.82 -26.70
CA LEU A 10 15.87 16.22 -27.80
C LEU A 10 17.37 16.48 -27.67
N SER A 11 17.80 17.37 -26.76
CA SER A 11 19.20 17.77 -26.56
C SER A 11 19.80 17.23 -25.26
N THR A 12 19.00 17.08 -24.19
CA THR A 12 19.42 16.44 -22.93
C THR A 12 18.99 14.99 -22.89
N ALA A 13 17.75 14.69 -23.27
CA ALA A 13 17.29 13.32 -23.42
C ALA A 13 17.73 12.83 -24.80
N ASN A 14 18.80 12.03 -24.86
CA ASN A 14 19.25 11.33 -26.05
C ASN A 14 18.26 10.18 -26.38
N LEU A 15 16.96 10.49 -26.48
CA LEU A 15 15.81 9.59 -26.67
C LEU A 15 15.82 8.82 -27.99
N ARG A 16 16.90 8.94 -28.77
CA ARG A 16 17.10 8.19 -30.01
C ARG A 16 17.89 6.91 -29.81
N GLN A 17 18.62 6.79 -28.69
CA GLN A 17 19.40 5.61 -28.31
C GLN A 17 19.47 5.49 -26.78
N VAL A 18 18.47 4.87 -26.16
CA VAL A 18 18.57 4.46 -24.76
C VAL A 18 19.35 3.15 -24.71
N ASP A 19 20.59 3.18 -24.24
CA ASP A 19 21.41 1.98 -24.08
C ASP A 19 20.66 0.97 -23.17
N PRO A 20 20.43 -0.28 -23.61
CA PRO A 20 19.75 -1.31 -22.81
C PRO A 20 20.56 -1.77 -21.60
N ASN A 21 21.80 -1.30 -21.43
CA ASN A 21 22.57 -1.49 -20.21
C ASN A 21 21.78 -1.00 -18.99
N ARG A 22 21.66 -1.88 -17.98
CA ARG A 22 20.86 -1.66 -16.78
C ARG A 22 21.19 -0.35 -16.06
N GLU A 23 22.47 -0.01 -15.91
CA GLU A 23 22.88 1.21 -15.20
C GLU A 23 22.51 2.47 -15.98
N VAL A 24 22.61 2.42 -17.31
CA VAL A 24 22.27 3.55 -18.20
C VAL A 24 20.75 3.71 -18.30
N PHE A 25 20.01 2.61 -18.36
CA PHE A 25 18.55 2.61 -18.33
C PHE A 25 18.00 3.09 -16.98
N GLU A 26 18.61 2.68 -15.86
CA GLU A 26 18.28 3.18 -14.52
C GLU A 26 18.57 4.69 -14.41
N ALA A 27 19.69 5.18 -14.96
CA ALA A 27 19.98 6.61 -15.04
C ALA A 27 18.97 7.37 -15.92
N PHE A 28 18.57 6.81 -17.06
CA PHE A 28 17.54 7.37 -17.95
C PHE A 28 16.17 7.47 -17.27
N LEU A 29 15.73 6.39 -16.62
CA LEU A 29 14.50 6.39 -15.81
C LEU A 29 14.57 7.50 -14.75
N THR A 30 15.70 7.61 -14.07
CA THR A 30 15.90 8.57 -12.98
C THR A 30 15.94 10.03 -13.45
N GLN A 31 16.60 10.33 -14.57
CA GLN A 31 16.82 11.71 -15.02
C GLN A 31 15.68 12.25 -15.89
N GLU A 32 15.07 11.42 -16.71
CA GLU A 32 14.15 11.88 -17.77
C GLU A 32 12.70 11.44 -17.54
N VAL A 33 12.50 10.26 -16.94
CA VAL A 33 11.16 9.68 -16.78
C VAL A 33 10.56 10.01 -15.41
N GLU A 34 11.35 9.96 -14.35
CA GLU A 34 10.90 10.23 -12.99
C GLU A 34 10.39 11.66 -12.75
N PRO A 35 10.97 12.71 -13.34
CA PRO A 35 10.34 14.04 -13.32
C PRO A 35 8.97 14.07 -14.01
N LEU A 36 8.78 13.28 -15.07
CA LEU A 36 7.48 13.14 -15.72
C LEU A 36 6.49 12.36 -14.85
N PHE A 37 6.96 11.37 -14.09
CA PHE A 37 6.16 10.71 -13.07
C PHE A 37 5.77 11.67 -11.96
N ALA A 38 6.68 12.47 -11.43
CA ALA A 38 6.39 13.48 -10.42
C ALA A 38 5.30 14.46 -10.88
N LEU A 39 5.38 14.92 -12.14
CA LEU A 39 4.36 15.76 -12.75
C LEU A 39 3.03 15.02 -12.92
N ARG A 40 3.05 13.77 -13.40
CA ARG A 40 1.84 12.95 -13.49
C ARG A 40 1.19 12.76 -12.12
N GLU A 41 1.96 12.46 -11.08
CA GLU A 41 1.46 12.28 -9.72
C GLU A 41 0.88 13.58 -9.16
N ALA A 42 1.54 14.72 -9.36
CA ALA A 42 1.00 16.02 -8.98
C ALA A 42 -0.34 16.31 -9.67
N ALA A 43 -0.44 15.99 -10.96
CA ALA A 43 -1.68 16.08 -11.72
C ALA A 43 -2.77 15.14 -11.17
N VAL A 44 -2.43 13.90 -10.83
CA VAL A 44 -3.37 12.91 -10.25
C VAL A 44 -3.90 13.36 -8.89
N VAL A 45 -3.03 13.86 -8.01
CA VAL A 45 -3.44 14.41 -6.71
C VAL A 45 -4.41 15.59 -6.92
N ARG A 46 -4.12 16.49 -7.86
CA ARG A 46 -4.99 17.64 -8.15
C ARG A 46 -6.32 17.21 -8.77
N PHE A 47 -6.33 16.20 -9.63
CA PHE A 47 -7.57 15.61 -10.14
C PHE A 47 -8.42 14.98 -9.04
N ARG A 48 -7.81 14.36 -8.03
CA ARG A 48 -8.55 13.84 -6.87
C ARG A 48 -9.20 14.97 -6.06
N GLN A 49 -8.49 16.08 -5.87
CA GLN A 49 -8.99 17.26 -5.15
C GLN A 49 -10.03 18.03 -5.98
N ALA A 50 -9.92 18.02 -7.30
CA ALA A 50 -10.78 18.74 -8.23
C ALA A 50 -11.31 17.81 -9.34
N ARG A 51 -12.12 16.83 -8.94
CA ARG A 51 -12.67 15.78 -9.83
C ARG A 51 -13.48 16.31 -11.03
N TRP A 52 -13.93 17.57 -10.96
CA TRP A 52 -14.60 18.26 -12.07
C TRP A 52 -13.63 18.66 -13.20
N LEU A 53 -12.34 18.89 -12.91
CA LEU A 53 -11.30 19.16 -13.92
C LEU A 53 -10.99 17.91 -14.77
N ALA A 54 -11.16 16.72 -14.21
CA ALA A 54 -10.87 15.43 -14.86
C ALA A 54 -11.93 14.98 -15.88
N LYS A 55 -13.12 15.58 -15.89
CA LYS A 55 -14.23 15.16 -16.78
C LYS A 55 -13.91 15.30 -18.28
N GLN A 56 -12.82 15.98 -18.61
CA GLN A 56 -12.29 16.04 -19.96
C GLN A 56 -11.02 15.19 -20.00
N GLU A 57 -11.12 13.86 -20.20
CA GLU A 57 -9.97 12.94 -20.36
C GLU A 57 -9.02 13.32 -21.51
N LYS A 58 -9.41 14.30 -22.34
CA LYS A 58 -8.64 14.88 -23.44
C LYS A 58 -8.07 16.28 -23.15
N GLY A 59 -8.29 16.81 -21.96
CA GLY A 59 -7.78 18.12 -21.53
C GLY A 59 -6.28 18.06 -21.17
N PRO A 60 -5.58 19.20 -21.20
CA PRO A 60 -4.21 19.28 -20.68
C PRO A 60 -4.20 18.88 -19.19
N LEU A 61 -3.10 18.26 -18.73
CA LEU A 61 -2.90 17.99 -17.30
C LEU A 61 -3.14 19.28 -16.50
N PRO A 62 -3.76 19.23 -15.30
CA PRO A 62 -4.07 20.38 -14.46
C PRO A 62 -2.81 20.91 -13.77
N LEU A 63 -1.79 21.16 -14.58
CA LEU A 63 -0.49 21.68 -14.24
C LEU A 63 -0.22 22.89 -15.13
N THR A 64 0.29 23.93 -14.51
CA THR A 64 0.80 25.11 -15.19
C THR A 64 2.21 24.84 -15.72
N TRP A 65 2.61 25.57 -16.76
CA TRP A 65 3.98 25.46 -17.30
C TRP A 65 5.05 25.88 -16.29
N GLU A 66 4.72 26.78 -15.37
CA GLU A 66 5.59 27.21 -14.28
C GLU A 66 5.90 26.04 -13.33
N GLU A 67 4.87 25.27 -12.93
CA GLU A 67 5.03 24.06 -12.10
C GLU A 67 5.87 22.99 -12.82
N VAL A 68 5.68 22.84 -14.14
CA VAL A 68 6.51 21.94 -14.96
C VAL A 68 7.97 22.40 -14.91
N THR A 69 8.26 23.67 -15.19
CA THR A 69 9.63 24.18 -15.19
C THR A 69 10.28 24.16 -13.81
N GLU A 70 9.54 24.45 -12.73
CA GLU A 70 10.06 24.40 -11.36
C GLU A 70 10.44 22.96 -10.96
N THR A 71 9.67 21.96 -11.40
CA THR A 71 9.97 20.54 -11.13
C THR A 71 11.31 20.13 -11.75
N PHE A 72 11.60 20.58 -12.97
CA PHE A 72 12.90 20.33 -13.62
C PHE A 72 14.02 21.27 -13.14
N ALA A 73 13.70 22.46 -12.60
CA ALA A 73 14.68 23.44 -12.13
C ALA A 73 15.06 23.29 -10.64
N ARG A 74 14.33 22.46 -9.88
CA ARG A 74 14.55 22.29 -8.43
C ARG A 74 15.93 21.71 -8.12
N LYS A 75 16.66 22.41 -7.26
CA LYS A 75 17.88 21.92 -6.60
C LYS A 75 17.50 21.36 -5.23
N GLY A 76 17.09 20.09 -5.18
CA GLY A 76 16.72 19.40 -3.94
C GLY A 76 16.47 17.91 -4.18
N PRO A 77 16.17 17.12 -3.12
CA PRO A 77 15.85 15.71 -3.27
C PRO A 77 14.67 15.51 -4.22
N ARG A 78 14.70 14.42 -4.99
CA ARG A 78 13.70 14.09 -6.01
C ARG A 78 12.29 14.11 -5.42
N ALA A 79 11.44 15.02 -5.91
CA ALA A 79 10.02 14.98 -5.57
C ALA A 79 9.33 13.88 -6.39
N GLY A 80 8.50 13.06 -5.75
CA GLY A 80 7.85 11.90 -6.36
C GLY A 80 6.72 11.34 -5.51
N LEU A 81 6.23 10.14 -5.88
CA LEU A 81 5.18 9.45 -5.14
C LEU A 81 5.58 9.25 -3.67
N GLU A 82 6.82 8.85 -3.42
CA GLU A 82 7.39 8.56 -2.10
C GLU A 82 7.31 9.79 -1.19
N THR A 83 7.63 10.97 -1.72
CA THR A 83 7.54 12.23 -0.99
C THR A 83 6.10 12.63 -0.68
N THR A 84 5.17 12.32 -1.60
CA THR A 84 3.74 12.56 -1.41
C THR A 84 3.18 11.64 -0.32
N LEU A 85 3.49 10.34 -0.41
CA LEU A 85 3.13 9.36 0.60
C LEU A 85 3.72 9.71 1.96
N ALA A 86 4.97 10.17 2.02
CA ALA A 86 5.65 10.53 3.26
C ALA A 86 4.99 11.71 3.99
N ARG A 87 4.29 12.58 3.26
CA ARG A 87 3.52 13.68 3.83
C ARG A 87 2.14 13.22 4.33
N GLU A 88 1.48 12.32 3.60
CA GLU A 88 0.06 12.03 3.80
C GLU A 88 -0.23 10.77 4.62
N LEU A 89 0.59 9.74 4.50
CA LEU A 89 0.36 8.44 5.12
C LEU A 89 0.69 8.34 6.60
N PRO A 90 1.75 8.97 7.16
CA PRO A 90 2.17 8.65 8.52
C PRO A 90 1.07 8.80 9.57
N ALA A 91 0.29 9.88 9.51
CA ALA A 91 -0.82 10.11 10.44
C ALA A 91 -1.97 9.11 10.27
N VAL A 92 -2.21 8.63 9.05
CA VAL A 92 -3.25 7.61 8.76
C VAL A 92 -2.80 6.25 9.26
N LEU A 93 -1.55 5.88 8.96
CA LEU A 93 -0.98 4.59 9.33
C LEU A 93 -0.96 4.42 10.85
N THR A 94 -0.52 5.43 11.61
CA THR A 94 -0.56 5.37 13.08
C THR A 94 -1.97 5.09 13.60
N GLN A 95 -2.98 5.82 13.09
CA GLN A 95 -4.37 5.62 13.52
C GLN A 95 -4.92 4.24 13.15
N VAL A 96 -4.55 3.73 11.96
CA VAL A 96 -4.96 2.39 11.51
C VAL A 96 -4.27 1.31 12.32
N PHE A 97 -3.01 1.47 12.70
CA PHE A 97 -2.28 0.51 13.53
C PHE A 97 -2.86 0.42 14.95
N ASP A 98 -3.24 1.56 15.53
CA ASP A 98 -3.88 1.59 16.86
C ASP A 98 -5.26 0.91 16.86
N ARG A 99 -5.93 0.87 15.70
CA ARG A 99 -7.31 0.40 15.56
C ARG A 99 -7.47 -0.53 14.37
N LEU A 100 -6.56 -1.51 14.24
CA LEU A 100 -6.63 -2.50 13.18
C LEU A 100 -7.99 -3.19 13.21
N ARG A 101 -8.67 -3.17 12.07
CA ARG A 101 -9.99 -3.75 11.95
C ARG A 101 -9.91 -5.27 12.11
N LYS A 102 -10.84 -5.82 12.88
CA LYS A 102 -10.93 -7.24 13.18
C LYS A 102 -12.36 -7.72 13.09
N VAL A 103 -12.53 -9.01 12.79
CA VAL A 103 -13.83 -9.68 12.76
C VAL A 103 -13.81 -10.80 13.78
N LEU A 104 -14.87 -10.92 14.58
CA LEU A 104 -15.04 -12.05 15.49
C LEU A 104 -15.55 -13.26 14.71
N ARG A 105 -14.72 -14.28 14.57
CA ARG A 105 -15.12 -15.56 13.97
C ARG A 105 -15.58 -16.53 15.05
N ARG A 106 -16.62 -17.30 14.74
CA ARG A 106 -17.14 -18.34 15.61
C ARG A 106 -16.38 -19.63 15.31
N GLU A 107 -15.64 -20.11 16.29
CA GLU A 107 -14.87 -21.33 16.21
C GLU A 107 -15.38 -22.32 17.26
N ARG A 108 -15.17 -23.62 17.02
CA ARG A 108 -15.61 -24.67 17.94
C ARG A 108 -14.40 -25.35 18.54
N GLU A 109 -14.26 -25.23 19.85
CA GLU A 109 -13.08 -25.72 20.55
C GLU A 109 -13.45 -26.39 21.88
N PRO A 110 -12.65 -27.35 22.36
CA PRO A 110 -12.86 -27.94 23.68
C PRO A 110 -12.62 -26.89 24.78
N GLN A 111 -13.67 -26.51 25.49
CA GLN A 111 -13.63 -25.62 26.65
C GLN A 111 -13.90 -26.38 27.93
N ALA A 112 -13.30 -25.93 29.03
CA ALA A 112 -13.63 -26.46 30.36
C ALA A 112 -15.12 -26.27 30.63
N VAL A 113 -15.80 -27.25 31.22
CA VAL A 113 -17.27 -27.22 31.41
C VAL A 113 -17.73 -25.92 32.08
N GLY A 114 -16.99 -25.42 33.08
CA GLY A 114 -17.30 -24.17 33.78
C GLY A 114 -17.02 -22.87 33.00
N ARG A 115 -16.37 -22.94 31.82
CA ARG A 115 -16.07 -21.80 30.94
C ARG A 115 -16.92 -21.81 29.66
N VAL A 116 -17.88 -22.71 29.55
CA VAL A 116 -18.76 -22.80 28.38
C VAL A 116 -19.77 -21.66 28.44
N GLU A 117 -19.63 -20.69 27.54
CA GLU A 117 -20.61 -19.59 27.39
C GLU A 117 -21.69 -19.91 26.35
N GLN A 118 -21.31 -20.62 25.28
CA GLN A 118 -22.21 -20.88 24.17
C GLN A 118 -22.03 -22.28 23.58
N LEU A 119 -23.16 -22.93 23.32
CA LEU A 119 -23.26 -24.19 22.58
C LEU A 119 -24.14 -23.96 21.34
N ASP A 120 -23.78 -24.59 20.22
CA ASP A 120 -24.63 -24.67 19.04
C ASP A 120 -25.09 -26.11 18.77
N ALA A 121 -25.91 -26.31 17.75
CA ALA A 121 -26.41 -27.63 17.39
C ALA A 121 -25.29 -28.65 17.09
N ALA A 122 -24.14 -28.20 16.56
CA ALA A 122 -23.01 -29.08 16.31
C ALA A 122 -22.30 -29.48 17.60
N CYS A 123 -22.12 -28.55 18.55
CA CYS A 123 -21.63 -28.83 19.90
C CYS A 123 -22.51 -29.84 20.62
N LEU A 124 -23.84 -29.68 20.55
CA LEU A 124 -24.78 -30.63 21.16
C LEU A 124 -24.72 -32.01 20.51
N ARG A 125 -24.68 -32.09 19.16
CA ARG A 125 -24.49 -33.36 18.45
C ARG A 125 -23.16 -34.03 18.78
N TRP A 126 -22.10 -33.26 18.99
CA TRP A 126 -20.83 -33.80 19.43
C TRP A 126 -20.94 -34.36 20.85
N LEU A 127 -21.63 -33.64 21.75
CA LEU A 127 -21.81 -34.02 23.16
C LEU A 127 -22.66 -35.29 23.30
N THR A 128 -23.72 -35.46 22.50
CA THR A 128 -24.57 -36.66 22.53
C THR A 128 -23.79 -37.93 22.15
N ARG A 129 -22.80 -37.81 21.26
CA ARG A 129 -21.90 -38.90 20.86
C ARG A 129 -20.85 -39.27 21.91
N GLN A 130 -20.62 -38.43 22.93
CA GLN A 130 -19.66 -38.75 23.98
C GLN A 130 -20.24 -39.78 24.96
N PRO A 131 -19.42 -40.75 25.44
CA PRO A 131 -19.87 -41.75 26.40
C PRO A 131 -20.25 -41.10 27.74
N GLY A 132 -21.20 -41.72 28.44
CA GLY A 132 -21.71 -41.24 29.74
C GLY A 132 -23.09 -40.58 29.66
N TYR A 133 -23.71 -40.44 30.82
CA TYR A 133 -25.09 -39.94 30.98
C TYR A 133 -25.13 -38.46 31.35
N THR A 134 -24.19 -38.00 32.18
CA THR A 134 -24.11 -36.59 32.60
C THR A 134 -23.12 -35.79 31.77
N VAL A 135 -23.25 -34.46 31.73
CA VAL A 135 -22.29 -33.57 31.03
C VAL A 135 -20.88 -33.76 31.57
N ALA A 136 -20.72 -33.89 32.89
CA ALA A 136 -19.42 -34.12 33.53
C ALA A 136 -18.78 -35.45 33.10
N GLN A 137 -19.59 -36.53 32.96
CA GLN A 137 -19.11 -37.81 32.43
C GLN A 137 -18.71 -37.69 30.95
N LYS A 138 -19.56 -37.04 30.15
CA LYS A 138 -19.34 -36.80 28.72
C LYS A 138 -18.13 -35.89 28.43
N ALA A 139 -17.76 -35.02 29.37
CA ALA A 139 -16.58 -34.17 29.28
C ALA A 139 -15.25 -34.92 29.52
N GLY A 140 -15.33 -36.18 29.95
CA GLY A 140 -14.19 -37.07 30.20
C GLY A 140 -13.25 -36.58 31.31
N PRO A 141 -12.08 -37.23 31.48
CA PRO A 141 -11.14 -36.89 32.55
C PRO A 141 -10.62 -35.45 32.51
N ARG A 142 -10.57 -34.85 31.31
CA ARG A 142 -10.11 -33.47 31.13
C ARG A 142 -11.18 -32.43 31.44
N GLN A 143 -12.43 -32.85 31.70
CA GLN A 143 -13.57 -31.98 31.96
C GLN A 143 -13.73 -30.89 30.90
N ARG A 144 -13.63 -31.27 29.62
CA ARG A 144 -13.79 -30.36 28.48
C ARG A 144 -14.90 -30.82 27.54
N VAL A 145 -15.68 -29.87 27.04
CA VAL A 145 -16.72 -30.10 26.04
C VAL A 145 -16.55 -29.13 24.87
N LEU A 146 -16.96 -29.56 23.67
CA LEU A 146 -16.91 -28.70 22.49
C LEU A 146 -17.87 -27.52 22.68
N ALA A 147 -17.35 -26.30 22.64
CA ALA A 147 -18.12 -25.07 22.79
C ALA A 147 -17.81 -24.08 21.66
N VAL A 148 -18.73 -23.15 21.43
CA VAL A 148 -18.51 -22.05 20.49
C VAL A 148 -17.75 -20.95 21.21
N VAL A 149 -16.59 -20.59 20.67
CA VAL A 149 -15.79 -19.44 21.12
C VAL A 149 -15.73 -18.40 20.02
N ARG A 150 -15.57 -17.13 20.42
CA ARG A 150 -15.35 -16.02 19.48
C ARG A 150 -13.88 -15.65 19.52
N ARG A 151 -13.18 -15.85 18.40
CA ARG A 151 -11.79 -15.43 18.24
C ARG A 151 -11.71 -14.21 17.34
N GLU A 152 -10.77 -13.33 17.67
CA GLU A 152 -10.43 -12.19 16.84
C GLU A 152 -9.67 -12.66 15.60
N HIS A 153 -10.13 -12.23 14.44
CA HIS A 153 -9.52 -12.56 13.17
C HIS A 153 -9.19 -11.29 12.39
N TYR A 154 -7.92 -11.13 12.03
CA TYR A 154 -7.41 -9.95 11.34
C TYR A 154 -7.25 -10.15 9.84
N ASP A 155 -7.29 -11.38 9.32
CA ASP A 155 -7.23 -11.64 7.88
C ASP A 155 -8.58 -11.34 7.22
N ILE A 156 -8.73 -10.06 6.88
CA ILE A 156 -9.83 -9.44 6.15
C ILE A 156 -9.26 -8.60 5.02
N LEU A 157 -10.07 -8.34 3.99
CA LEU A 157 -9.62 -7.68 2.76
C LEU A 157 -8.90 -6.36 3.02
N GLU A 158 -9.40 -5.56 3.96
CA GLU A 158 -8.86 -4.24 4.29
C GLU A 158 -7.43 -4.33 4.85
N ASN A 159 -7.18 -5.31 5.72
CA ASN A 159 -5.86 -5.54 6.28
C ASN A 159 -4.91 -6.18 5.27
N ARG A 160 -5.43 -6.99 4.33
CA ARG A 160 -4.64 -7.53 3.21
C ARG A 160 -4.17 -6.41 2.28
N VAL A 161 -5.06 -5.46 1.96
CA VAL A 161 -4.73 -4.24 1.20
C VAL A 161 -3.70 -3.40 1.95
N LEU A 162 -3.92 -3.16 3.26
CA LEU A 162 -2.96 -2.44 4.10
C LEU A 162 -1.59 -3.10 4.05
N ARG A 163 -1.52 -4.42 4.26
CA ARG A 163 -0.26 -5.17 4.24
C ARG A 163 0.48 -5.02 2.90
N ASP A 164 -0.22 -5.17 1.78
CA ASP A 164 0.38 -5.01 0.44
C ASP A 164 0.83 -3.55 0.19
N LEU A 165 0.05 -2.57 0.64
CA LEU A 165 0.46 -1.16 0.61
C LEU A 165 1.76 -0.93 1.39
N LEU A 166 1.87 -1.46 2.62
CA LEU A 166 3.05 -1.28 3.46
C LEU A 166 4.30 -1.89 2.81
N LEU A 167 4.20 -3.10 2.26
CA LEU A 167 5.31 -3.77 1.58
C LEU A 167 5.80 -2.97 0.37
N ARG A 168 4.88 -2.50 -0.47
CA ARG A 168 5.23 -1.73 -1.67
C ARG A 168 5.80 -0.36 -1.31
N THR A 169 5.21 0.30 -0.31
CA THR A 169 5.65 1.63 0.12
C THR A 169 7.01 1.60 0.80
N GLU A 170 7.29 0.57 1.61
CA GLU A 170 8.62 0.37 2.20
C GLU A 170 9.68 0.25 1.10
N ARG A 171 9.48 -0.63 0.12
CA ARG A 171 10.42 -0.80 -1.01
C ARG A 171 10.64 0.47 -1.82
N LEU A 172 9.57 1.23 -2.08
CA LEU A 172 9.66 2.54 -2.74
C LEU A 172 10.50 3.52 -1.91
N ALA A 173 10.22 3.58 -0.60
CA ALA A 173 10.97 4.45 0.31
C ALA A 173 12.45 4.08 0.37
N GLU A 174 12.78 2.78 0.46
CA GLU A 174 14.17 2.29 0.48
C GLU A 174 14.92 2.68 -0.79
N ARG A 175 14.37 2.37 -1.97
CA ARG A 175 15.00 2.74 -3.25
C ARG A 175 15.22 4.24 -3.35
N TRP A 176 14.21 5.03 -3.03
CA TRP A 176 14.31 6.49 -3.08
C TRP A 176 15.37 7.02 -2.11
N GLN A 177 15.52 6.41 -0.92
CA GLN A 177 16.56 6.78 0.05
C GLN A 177 17.96 6.48 -0.48
N GLU A 178 18.18 5.32 -1.09
CA GLU A 178 19.50 4.94 -1.64
C GLU A 178 19.99 5.95 -2.69
N GLU A 179 19.08 6.47 -3.52
CA GLU A 179 19.35 7.48 -4.54
C GLU A 179 19.61 8.88 -3.94
N ASN A 180 18.87 9.28 -2.91
CA ASN A 180 18.84 10.67 -2.43
C ASN A 180 19.63 10.93 -1.14
N GLU A 181 19.86 9.93 -0.30
CA GLU A 181 20.56 10.10 1.00
C GLU A 181 22.02 10.49 0.81
N LYS A 182 22.68 9.97 -0.25
CA LYS A 182 24.07 10.34 -0.60
C LYS A 182 24.18 11.78 -1.10
N ALA A 183 23.23 12.22 -1.93
CA ALA A 183 23.25 13.54 -2.56
C ALA A 183 22.78 14.66 -1.62
N PHE A 184 21.83 14.36 -0.71
CA PHE A 184 21.20 15.35 0.17
C PHE A 184 21.10 14.85 1.62
N PRO A 185 22.24 14.62 2.30
CA PRO A 185 22.24 14.09 3.66
C PRO A 185 21.52 15.04 4.62
N GLY A 186 20.62 14.50 5.44
CA GLY A 186 19.90 15.25 6.49
C GLY A 186 18.77 16.18 5.99
N HIS A 187 18.49 16.24 4.68
CA HIS A 187 17.38 17.02 4.16
C HIS A 187 16.03 16.58 4.77
N GLU A 188 15.12 17.53 5.00
CA GLU A 188 13.83 17.25 5.66
C GLU A 188 13.00 16.19 4.92
N THR A 189 12.88 16.32 3.60
CA THR A 189 12.22 15.34 2.74
C THR A 189 12.83 13.94 2.86
N VAL A 190 14.16 13.85 2.89
CA VAL A 190 14.86 12.57 3.07
C VAL A 190 14.52 11.96 4.42
N ARG A 191 14.55 12.75 5.49
CA ARG A 191 14.11 12.30 6.83
C ARG A 191 12.63 11.88 6.84
N ALA A 192 11.75 12.57 6.13
CA ALA A 192 10.34 12.24 6.06
C ALA A 192 10.09 10.89 5.37
N VAL A 193 10.71 10.64 4.21
CA VAL A 193 10.60 9.36 3.50
C VAL A 193 11.21 8.21 4.32
N LYS A 194 12.35 8.44 4.99
CA LYS A 194 12.96 7.47 5.92
C LYS A 194 12.02 7.10 7.06
N ARG A 195 11.37 8.10 7.66
CA ARG A 195 10.36 7.88 8.71
C ARG A 195 9.18 7.07 8.21
N LEU A 196 8.69 7.33 6.99
CA LEU A 196 7.63 6.54 6.36
C LEU A 196 8.06 5.08 6.19
N GLY A 197 9.24 4.82 5.60
CA GLY A 197 9.75 3.46 5.40
C GLY A 197 9.85 2.68 6.73
N ASN A 198 10.42 3.31 7.75
CA ASN A 198 10.49 2.72 9.10
C ASN A 198 9.10 2.46 9.71
N LEU A 199 8.13 3.35 9.48
CA LEU A 199 6.76 3.16 9.95
C LEU A 199 6.08 1.98 9.24
N CYS A 200 6.31 1.83 7.93
CA CYS A 200 5.81 0.68 7.17
C CYS A 200 6.40 -0.63 7.68
N ARG A 201 7.72 -0.68 7.91
CA ARG A 201 8.40 -1.85 8.47
C ARG A 201 7.85 -2.25 9.84
N ARG A 202 7.73 -1.28 10.75
CA ARG A 202 7.10 -1.49 12.07
C ARG A 202 5.67 -1.98 11.98
N GLY A 203 4.90 -1.47 11.01
CA GLY A 203 3.54 -1.95 10.75
C GLY A 203 3.53 -3.42 10.33
N LEU A 204 4.44 -3.84 9.46
CA LEU A 204 4.55 -5.24 9.00
C LEU A 204 4.96 -6.22 10.12
N GLU A 205 5.63 -5.73 11.15
CA GLU A 205 6.03 -6.52 12.32
C GLU A 205 4.87 -6.77 13.31
N LEU A 206 3.74 -6.06 13.19
CA LEU A 206 2.58 -6.23 14.06
C LEU A 206 2.03 -7.67 13.97
N GLU A 207 1.87 -8.33 15.12
CA GLU A 207 1.34 -9.71 15.21
C GLU A 207 0.01 -9.87 14.45
N ALA A 208 -0.87 -8.87 14.55
CA ALA A 208 -2.15 -8.83 13.84
C ALA A 208 -2.02 -8.87 12.31
N LEU A 209 -0.92 -8.40 11.74
CA LEU A 209 -0.66 -8.39 10.29
C LEU A 209 0.19 -9.58 9.81
N GLN A 210 0.91 -10.27 10.69
CA GLN A 210 1.72 -11.43 10.34
C GLN A 210 0.87 -12.59 9.78
N GLY A 211 -0.33 -12.79 10.33
CA GLY A 211 -1.27 -13.83 9.90
C GLY A 211 -2.18 -13.46 8.72
N VAL A 212 -2.04 -12.25 8.16
CA VAL A 212 -2.90 -11.75 7.07
C VAL A 212 -2.42 -12.26 5.73
N ALA A 213 -3.29 -12.85 4.89
CA ALA A 213 -2.86 -13.45 3.63
C ALA A 213 -2.38 -12.40 2.60
N PRO A 214 -1.35 -12.69 1.78
CA PRO A 214 -0.92 -11.77 0.72
C PRO A 214 -2.03 -11.57 -0.33
N LEU A 215 -1.99 -10.45 -1.05
CA LEU A 215 -2.81 -10.23 -2.24
C LEU A 215 -2.06 -10.71 -3.48
N HIS A 216 -2.76 -11.41 -4.37
CA HIS A 216 -2.22 -11.83 -5.66
C HIS A 216 -2.56 -10.83 -6.77
N ASP A 217 -3.75 -10.23 -6.68
CA ASP A 217 -4.26 -9.25 -7.63
C ASP A 217 -4.86 -8.05 -6.89
N VAL A 218 -5.04 -6.96 -7.63
CA VAL A 218 -5.76 -5.77 -7.14
C VAL A 218 -7.21 -6.16 -6.86
N PRO A 219 -7.66 -6.15 -5.59
CA PRO A 219 -8.99 -6.60 -5.26
C PRO A 219 -10.05 -5.58 -5.69
N LYS A 220 -11.30 -6.05 -5.84
CA LYS A 220 -12.44 -5.13 -5.92
C LYS A 220 -12.66 -4.50 -4.54
N PRO A 221 -12.80 -3.16 -4.45
CA PRO A 221 -12.99 -2.51 -3.16
C PRO A 221 -14.35 -2.87 -2.57
N ASN A 222 -14.38 -3.07 -1.26
CA ASN A 222 -15.62 -3.27 -0.52
C ASN A 222 -16.13 -1.95 0.08
N TYR A 223 -17.25 -2.01 0.79
CA TYR A 223 -17.85 -0.82 1.42
C TYR A 223 -16.89 -0.12 2.39
N VAL A 224 -16.08 -0.87 3.13
CA VAL A 224 -15.17 -0.30 4.12
C VAL A 224 -14.04 0.47 3.45
N LEU A 225 -13.42 -0.11 2.41
CA LEU A 225 -12.40 0.56 1.61
C LEU A 225 -12.91 1.82 0.89
N THR A 226 -14.23 1.99 0.74
CA THR A 226 -14.82 3.13 0.02
C THR A 226 -15.44 4.19 0.93
N GLN A 227 -15.93 3.80 2.11
CA GLN A 227 -16.74 4.67 2.98
C GLN A 227 -16.09 4.99 4.32
N ASP A 228 -15.26 4.09 4.87
CA ASP A 228 -14.53 4.40 6.09
C ASP A 228 -13.43 5.44 5.79
N ALA A 229 -13.39 6.52 6.56
CA ALA A 229 -12.52 7.65 6.26
C ALA A 229 -11.01 7.29 6.29
N LEU A 230 -10.60 6.40 7.19
CA LEU A 230 -9.20 5.96 7.30
C LEU A 230 -8.88 4.96 6.20
N TYR A 231 -9.70 3.92 6.04
CA TYR A 231 -9.46 2.88 5.05
C TYR A 231 -9.63 3.37 3.61
N ARG A 232 -10.43 4.39 3.37
CA ARG A 232 -10.48 5.08 2.08
C ARG A 232 -9.17 5.74 1.74
N ARG A 233 -8.50 6.40 2.69
CA ARG A 233 -7.17 7.00 2.45
C ARG A 233 -6.11 5.92 2.19
N ILE A 234 -6.20 4.79 2.90
CA ILE A 234 -5.35 3.61 2.62
C ILE A 234 -5.60 3.08 1.20
N TRP A 235 -6.87 2.94 0.81
CA TRP A 235 -7.26 2.49 -0.52
C TRP A 235 -6.77 3.43 -1.63
N ASP A 236 -6.95 4.74 -1.44
CA ASP A 236 -6.54 5.76 -2.41
C ASP A 236 -5.02 5.78 -2.58
N ALA A 237 -4.25 5.61 -1.50
CA ALA A 237 -2.79 5.49 -1.55
C ALA A 237 -2.36 4.17 -2.19
N TYR A 238 -3.03 3.06 -1.87
CA TYR A 238 -2.79 1.76 -2.48
C TYR A 238 -2.91 1.81 -4.00
N LEU A 239 -3.97 2.44 -4.51
CA LEU A 239 -4.15 2.61 -5.95
C LEU A 239 -3.06 3.46 -6.60
N LEU A 240 -2.55 4.51 -5.94
CA LEU A 240 -1.41 5.27 -6.47
C LEU A 240 -0.17 4.41 -6.61
N VAL A 241 0.15 3.66 -5.55
CA VAL A 241 1.33 2.79 -5.52
C VAL A 241 1.22 1.71 -6.58
N VAL A 242 0.09 1.02 -6.69
CA VAL A 242 -0.14 0.00 -7.72
C VAL A 242 0.01 0.58 -9.13
N GLU A 243 -0.59 1.75 -9.37
CA GLU A 243 -0.53 2.40 -10.67
C GLU A 243 0.91 2.80 -11.02
N HIS A 244 1.66 3.32 -10.05
CA HIS A 244 3.08 3.65 -10.22
C HIS A 244 3.91 2.41 -10.60
N TYR A 245 3.71 1.27 -9.91
CA TYR A 245 4.39 0.02 -10.27
C TYR A 245 4.02 -0.47 -11.68
N ARG A 246 2.75 -0.40 -12.08
CA ARG A 246 2.32 -0.78 -13.43
C ARG A 246 2.97 0.07 -14.52
N LEU A 247 3.19 1.35 -14.26
CA LEU A 247 3.86 2.22 -15.23
C LEU A 247 5.34 1.87 -15.35
N ILE A 248 6.01 1.63 -14.24
CA ILE A 248 7.41 1.18 -14.24
C ILE A 248 7.54 -0.13 -15.02
N GLU A 249 6.69 -1.12 -14.75
CA GLU A 249 6.65 -2.39 -15.48
C GLU A 249 6.40 -2.17 -16.99
N GLY A 250 5.39 -1.35 -17.33
CA GLY A 250 5.07 -1.05 -18.73
C GLY A 250 6.18 -0.30 -19.48
N LEU A 251 6.97 0.51 -18.79
CA LEU A 251 8.17 1.13 -19.37
C LEU A 251 9.31 0.14 -19.53
N TRP A 252 9.51 -0.74 -18.55
CA TRP A 252 10.53 -1.78 -18.59
C TRP A 252 10.31 -2.75 -19.75
N ASP A 253 9.06 -3.13 -20.03
CA ASP A 253 8.69 -3.98 -21.15
C ASP A 253 8.93 -3.31 -22.51
N ARG A 254 8.91 -1.97 -22.55
CA ARG A 254 9.11 -1.19 -23.76
C ARG A 254 10.54 -0.67 -23.91
N ARG A 255 11.46 -1.05 -23.02
CA ARG A 255 12.85 -0.53 -23.02
C ARG A 255 13.56 -0.68 -24.36
N GLU A 256 13.36 -1.80 -25.05
CA GLU A 256 13.99 -2.06 -26.36
C GLU A 256 13.41 -1.23 -27.51
N LYS A 257 12.21 -0.67 -27.34
CA LYS A 257 11.60 0.27 -28.31
C LYS A 257 11.93 1.72 -28.00
N LEU A 258 12.44 1.99 -26.80
CA LEU A 258 12.93 3.29 -26.36
C LEU A 258 14.45 3.42 -26.60
N ALA A 259 15.14 2.28 -26.72
CA ALA A 259 16.48 2.13 -27.25
C ALA A 259 16.55 2.44 -28.75
#